data_AF-A0A967TCN7-F1
#
_entry.id   AF-A0A967TCN7-F1
#
_cell.length_a   1.000
_cell.length_b   1.000
_cell.length_c   1.000
_cell.angle_alpha   90.00
_cell.angle_beta   90.00
_cell.angle_gamma   90.00
#
_symmetry.space_group_name_H-M   'P 1'
#
loop_
_entity.id
_entity.type
_entity.pdbx_description
1 polymer ?
#
loop_
_entity_poly.entity_id
_entity_poly.type
_entity_poly.pdbx_seq_one_letter_code
_entity_poly.pdbx_strand_id
1 'polypeptide(L)' 'MKTVVGVSDLRVSGNTDETIITYALGSCLGIAAYDPTINVGGLLHVMLPLSKADPEKAKLKPEMYVDTGFQLLLDGLYDL' A
#
# COMPACT_ATOMS: atom_id res chain seq x y z
N MET A 1 -6.91 17.14 1.77
CA MET A 1 -5.47 16.98 1.43
C MET A 1 -5.34 15.87 0.39
N LYS A 2 -4.34 15.87 -0.49
CA LYS A 2 -4.15 14.80 -1.48
C LYS A 2 -2.77 14.20 -1.36
N THR A 3 -2.70 12.89 -1.19
CA THR A 3 -1.45 12.15 -1.05
C THR A 3 -1.34 11.14 -2.18
N VAL A 4 -0.25 11.24 -2.94
CA VAL A 4 0.01 10.35 -4.07
C VAL A 4 0.86 9.18 -3.61
N VAL A 5 0.38 7.96 -3.83
CA VAL A 5 1.11 6.72 -3.62
C VAL A 5 1.87 6.39 -4.90
N GLY A 6 3.20 6.39 -4.81
CA GLY A 6 4.07 6.05 -5.93
C GLY A 6 4.13 4.55 -6.21
N VAL A 7 4.90 4.16 -7.22
CA VAL A 7 5.14 2.74 -7.53
C VAL A 7 6.00 2.12 -6.43
N SER A 8 5.65 0.92 -5.95
CA SER A 8 6.31 0.27 -4.79
C SER A 8 6.31 1.19 -3.56
N ASP A 9 5.13 1.72 -3.25
CA ASP A 9 4.87 2.61 -2.12
C ASP A 9 3.49 2.30 -1.51
N LEU A 10 3.31 2.77 -0.29
CA LEU A 10 2.16 2.53 0.57
C LEU A 10 1.81 3.81 1.32
N ARG A 11 0.52 4.10 1.47
CA ARG A 11 0.05 5.13 2.42
C ARG A 11 -1.17 4.65 3.17
N VAL A 12 -1.21 5.00 4.46
CA VAL A 12 -2.34 4.78 5.36
C VAL A 12 -2.63 6.10 6.06
N SER A 13 -3.91 6.39 6.29
CA SER A 13 -4.37 7.59 6.99
C SER A 13 -5.71 7.35 7.67
N GLY A 14 -5.86 7.91 8.87
CA GLY A 14 -7.15 8.07 9.56
C GLY A 14 -7.78 9.45 9.35
N ASN A 15 -7.21 10.28 8.47
CA ASN A 15 -7.74 11.61 8.18
C ASN A 15 -8.83 11.52 7.09
N THR A 16 -10.09 11.76 7.48
CA THR A 16 -11.25 11.70 6.58
C THR A 16 -11.24 12.76 5.47
N ASP A 17 -10.48 13.84 5.62
CA ASP A 17 -10.33 14.89 4.60
C ASP A 17 -9.19 14.61 3.62
N GLU A 18 -8.51 13.46 3.75
CA GLU A 18 -7.39 13.05 2.91
C GLU A 18 -7.86 12.13 1.76
N THR A 19 -7.46 12.48 0.55
CA THR A 19 -7.58 11.62 -0.63
C THR A 19 -6.24 10.95 -0.90
N ILE A 20 -6.18 9.65 -0.63
CA ILE A 20 -5.05 8.81 -1.03
C ILE A 20 -5.30 8.30 -2.45
N ILE A 21 -4.34 8.50 -3.35
CA ILE A 21 -4.50 8.19 -4.77
C ILE A 21 -3.22 7.65 -5.38
N THR A 22 -3.33 6.76 -6.36
CA THR A 22 -2.19 6.36 -7.19
C THR A 22 -2.52 6.55 -8.67
N TYR A 23 -1.48 6.62 -9.48
CA TYR A 23 -1.57 6.85 -10.92
C TYR A 23 -0.78 5.78 -11.67
N ALA A 24 -1.03 5.70 -12.99
CA ALA A 24 -0.26 4.87 -13.91
C ALA A 24 -0.20 3.37 -13.53
N LEU A 25 -1.33 2.81 -13.09
CA LEU A 25 -1.51 1.37 -12.94
C LEU A 25 -1.64 0.72 -14.33
N GLY A 26 -0.49 0.41 -14.95
CA GLY A 26 -0.43 -0.37 -16.20
C GLY A 26 -0.63 -1.86 -15.90
N SER A 27 0.48 -2.60 -15.79
CA SER A 27 0.48 -4.00 -15.31
C SER A 27 0.55 -4.11 -13.78
N CYS A 28 0.78 -2.99 -13.08
CA CYS A 28 0.85 -2.93 -11.62
C CYS A 28 -0.54 -3.05 -10.99
N LEU A 29 -0.58 -3.35 -9.69
CA LEU A 29 -1.82 -3.49 -8.95
C LEU A 29 -1.90 -2.44 -7.83
N GLY A 30 -3.05 -1.77 -7.75
CA GLY A 30 -3.41 -0.90 -6.63
C GLY A 30 -4.33 -1.67 -5.67
N ILE A 31 -3.92 -1.81 -4.41
CA ILE A 31 -4.70 -2.47 -3.36
C ILE A 31 -5.15 -1.40 -2.37
N ALA A 32 -6.45 -1.20 -2.25
CA ALA A 32 -7.05 -0.28 -1.29
C ALA A 32 -7.77 -1.06 -0.20
N ALA A 33 -7.67 -0.58 1.04
CA ALA A 33 -8.40 -1.10 2.18
C ALA A 33 -8.92 0.06 3.04
N TYR A 34 -10.12 -0.09 3.58
CA TYR A 34 -10.80 0.94 4.36
C TYR A 34 -11.67 0.30 5.44
N ASP A 35 -11.51 0.75 6.68
CA ASP A 35 -12.40 0.42 7.79
C ASP A 35 -13.40 1.57 8.00
N PRO A 36 -14.70 1.37 7.70
CA PRO A 36 -15.72 2.40 7.87
C PRO A 36 -16.10 2.68 9.33
N THR A 37 -15.70 1.83 10.28
CA THR A 37 -16.04 1.97 11.70
C THR A 37 -15.18 3.03 12.36
N ILE A 38 -13.87 2.98 12.08
CA ILE A 38 -12.87 3.92 12.62
C ILE A 38 -12.41 4.96 11.60
N ASN A 39 -12.87 4.86 10.34
CA ASN A 39 -12.55 5.75 9.23
C ASN A 39 -11.06 5.81 8.88
N VAL A 40 -10.39 4.66 8.95
CA VAL A 40 -8.98 4.51 8.58
C VAL A 40 -8.91 3.82 7.22
N GLY A 41 -8.09 4.35 6.31
CA GLY A 41 -7.92 3.82 4.97
C GLY A 41 -6.49 3.86 4.49
N GLY A 42 -6.17 3.01 3.52
CA GLY A 42 -4.86 2.95 2.92
C GLY A 42 -4.87 2.44 1.49
N LEU A 43 -3.78 2.72 0.79
CA LEU A 43 -3.55 2.34 -0.59
C LEU A 43 -2.10 1.90 -0.77
N LEU A 44 -1.94 0.75 -1.41
CA LEU A 44 -0.66 0.14 -1.76
C LEU A 44 -0.57 0.03 -3.28
N HIS A 45 0.57 0.42 -3.86
CA HIS A 45 0.85 0.21 -5.28
C HIS A 45 1.99 -0.80 -5.43
N VAL A 46 1.64 -2.04 -5.76
CA VAL A 46 2.60 -3.16 -5.92
C VAL A 46 2.97 -3.39 -7.38
N MET A 47 4.19 -3.90 -7.58
CA MET A 47 4.71 -4.24 -8.92
C MET A 47 4.79 -5.76 -9.15
N LEU A 48 5.05 -6.53 -8.11
CA LEU A 48 5.44 -7.94 -8.21
C LEU A 48 4.57 -8.82 -7.31
N PRO A 49 4.33 -10.08 -7.68
CA PRO A 49 3.42 -10.95 -6.94
C PRO A 49 4.02 -11.52 -5.65
N LEU A 50 5.29 -11.94 -5.65
CA LEU A 50 5.88 -12.69 -4.52
C LEU A 50 7.32 -12.26 -4.25
N SER A 51 7.61 -11.93 -2.99
CA SER A 51 8.92 -11.52 -2.46
C SER A 51 10.03 -12.56 -2.69
N LYS A 52 9.67 -13.86 -2.71
CA LYS A 52 10.60 -14.97 -2.93
C LYS A 52 11.37 -14.91 -4.26
N ALA A 53 10.89 -14.11 -5.22
CA ALA A 53 11.58 -13.91 -6.49
C ALA A 53 12.92 -13.16 -6.31
N ASP A 54 13.02 -12.26 -5.33
CA ASP A 54 14.24 -11.57 -4.96
C ASP A 54 14.18 -11.15 -3.47
N PRO A 55 14.62 -12.03 -2.55
CA PRO A 55 14.50 -11.81 -1.12
C PRO A 55 15.28 -10.60 -0.60
N GLU A 56 16.43 -10.27 -1.20
CA GLU A 56 17.23 -9.13 -0.75
C GLU A 56 16.57 -7.81 -1.13
N LYS A 57 15.99 -7.74 -2.33
CA LYS A 57 15.20 -6.58 -2.75
C LYS A 57 13.92 -6.43 -1.94
N ALA A 58 13.26 -7.54 -1.60
CA ALA A 58 12.07 -7.54 -0.74
C ALA A 58 12.33 -6.99 0.66
N LYS A 59 13.53 -7.20 1.23
CA LYS A 59 13.92 -6.58 2.51
C LYS A 59 14.06 -5.06 2.41
N LEU A 60 14.54 -4.56 1.27
CA LEU A 60 14.76 -3.13 1.04
C LEU A 60 13.48 -2.39 0.63
N LYS A 61 12.59 -3.06 -0.09
CA LYS A 61 11.37 -2.50 -0.72
C LYS A 61 10.22 -3.51 -0.60
N PRO A 62 9.71 -3.77 0.60
CA PRO A 62 8.64 -4.77 0.80
C PRO A 62 7.32 -4.39 0.12
N GLU A 63 7.04 -3.10 -0.09
CA GLU A 63 5.83 -2.59 -0.77
C GLU A 63 5.84 -2.92 -2.27
N MET A 64 6.98 -3.35 -2.82
CA MET A 64 7.08 -3.79 -4.20
C MET A 64 6.30 -5.09 -4.47
N TYR A 65 6.13 -5.94 -3.45
CA TYR A 65 5.56 -7.27 -3.58
C TYR A 65 4.20 -7.39 -2.88
N VAL A 66 3.27 -8.17 -3.44
CA VAL A 66 1.93 -8.36 -2.86
C VAL A 66 1.99 -8.99 -1.47
N ASP A 67 2.75 -10.08 -1.31
CA ASP A 67 2.80 -10.86 -0.07
C ASP A 67 3.35 -10.06 1.12
N THR A 68 4.39 -9.25 0.90
CA THR A 68 4.96 -8.40 1.97
C THR A 68 4.24 -7.06 2.09
N GLY A 69 3.92 -6.42 0.96
CA GLY A 69 3.28 -5.09 0.96
C GLY A 69 1.86 -5.12 1.51
N PHE A 70 1.09 -6.17 1.24
CA PHE A 70 -0.26 -6.30 1.78
C PHE A 70 -0.26 -6.48 3.30
N GLN A 71 0.70 -7.25 3.83
CA GLN A 71 0.87 -7.37 5.28
C GLN A 71 1.15 -5.99 5.91
N LEU A 72 2.07 -5.22 5.32
CA LEU A 72 2.38 -3.86 5.78
C LEU A 72 1.19 -2.90 5.70
N LEU A 73 0.35 -3.03 4.67
CA LEU A 73 -0.88 -2.25 4.58
C LEU A 73 -1.81 -2.56 5.76
N LEU A 74 -2.02 -3.84 6.08
CA LEU A 74 -2.87 -4.24 7.20
C LEU A 74 -2.29 -3.80 8.55
N ASP A 75 -1.00 -4.02 8.77
CA ASP A 75 -0.32 -3.60 10.00
C ASP A 75 -0.47 -2.08 10.20
N GLY A 76 -0.24 -1.29 9.14
CA GLY A 76 -0.42 0.16 9.20
C GLY A 76 -1.86 0.63 9.43
N LEU A 77 -2.86 -0.15 8.99
CA LEU A 77 -4.27 0.12 9.31
C LEU A 77 -4.59 -0.19 10.78
N TYR A 78 -4.03 -1.26 11.33
CA TYR A 78 -4.27 -1.67 12.72
C TYR A 78 -3.52 -0.82 13.75
N ASP A 79 -2.44 -0.16 13.34
CA ASP A 79 -1.67 0.76 14.19
C ASP A 79 -2.34 2.14 14.36
N LEU A 80 -3.45 2.42 13.66
CA LEU A 80 -4.25 3.66 13.76
C LEU A 80 -5.61 3.43 14.41
#